data_AF-A0A957Y2W5-F1
#
_entry.id   AF-A0A957Y2W5-F1
#
_cell.length_a   1.000
_cell.length_b   1.000
_cell.length_c   1.000
_cell.angle_alpha   90.00
_cell.angle_beta   90.00
_cell.angle_gamma   90.00
#
_symmetry.space_group_name_H-M   'P 1'
#
loop_
_entity.id
_entity.type
_entity.pdbx_description
1 polymer ?
#
loop_
_entity_poly.entity_id
_entity_poly.type
_entity_poly.pdbx_seq_one_letter_code
_entity_poly.pdbx_strand_id
1 'polypeptide(L)'
;MSVFAVARLTFLEARRRRLLQLVLVMGIAFVALFAVGYFLIHKESRMSVVGERLEMSNILLLMGLYAANFLGVVLAVVMSVDVIAGDIASGAIQTLVTKPLRRWHVVVGKWLGLAALLSIIMTLVSASLVLVAWIISRYLPDNLPEGIALMVLAQLLVLTVSILGGTFLNTLANGIFVFMLYGLVFIGGWIEQIAAFAGNQAATNIGILISFVLPSEAIWRRASYLIQPLYLRQLNVGPFVTLSTPSPATVVYSLFYIAVVLAMAVVVFQRRDL
;
A
#
# COMPACT_ATOMS: atom_id res chain seq x y z
N MET A 1 -28.35 -1.05 11.70
CA MET A 1 -27.29 -0.06 11.40
C MET A 1 -26.85 -0.28 9.97
N SER A 2 -26.67 0.77 9.18
CA SER A 2 -26.14 0.68 7.81
C SER A 2 -24.63 0.38 7.83
N VAL A 3 -24.09 -0.16 6.73
CA VAL A 3 -22.65 -0.42 6.54
C VAL A 3 -21.82 0.83 6.88
N PHE A 4 -22.34 2.00 6.51
CA PHE A 4 -21.72 3.30 6.74
C PHE A 4 -21.57 3.64 8.22
N ALA A 5 -22.51 3.24 9.08
CA ALA A 5 -22.41 3.47 10.51
C ALA A 5 -21.26 2.66 11.13
N VAL A 6 -21.10 1.39 10.71
CA VAL A 6 -19.97 0.56 11.14
C VAL A 6 -18.66 1.16 10.65
N ALA A 7 -18.58 1.54 9.37
CA ALA A 7 -17.39 2.16 8.81
C ALA A 7 -16.99 3.45 9.55
N ARG A 8 -17.95 4.31 9.87
CA ARG A 8 -17.72 5.53 10.64
C ARG A 8 -17.22 5.24 12.05
N LEU A 9 -17.77 4.23 12.71
CA LEU A 9 -17.31 3.81 14.04
C LEU A 9 -15.88 3.27 13.99
N THR A 10 -15.57 2.37 13.06
CA THR A 10 -14.21 1.84 12.87
C THR A 10 -13.22 2.95 12.57
N PHE A 11 -13.59 3.92 11.73
CA PHE A 11 -12.76 5.08 11.43
C PHE A 11 -12.50 5.94 12.68
N LEU A 12 -13.54 6.25 13.46
CA LEU A 12 -13.42 7.03 14.69
C LEU A 12 -12.62 6.30 15.77
N GLU A 13 -12.78 4.98 15.87
CA GLU A 13 -12.04 4.13 16.79
C GLU A 13 -10.57 4.09 16.42
N ALA A 14 -10.25 3.79 15.16
CA ALA A 14 -8.88 3.82 14.65
C ALA A 14 -8.23 5.20 14.87
N ARG A 15 -9.00 6.28 14.69
CA ARG A 15 -8.52 7.65 14.92
C ARG A 15 -8.17 7.97 16.37
N ARG A 16 -8.87 7.36 17.33
CA ARG A 16 -8.66 7.62 18.77
C ARG A 16 -7.55 6.77 19.38
N ARG A 17 -7.05 5.75 18.67
CA ARG A 17 -5.95 4.91 19.16
C ARG A 17 -4.64 5.71 19.17
N ARG A 18 -3.84 5.56 20.24
CA ARG A 18 -2.47 6.10 20.34
C ARG A 18 -1.60 5.71 19.14
N LEU A 19 -1.90 4.56 18.53
CA LEU A 19 -1.28 4.10 17.30
C LEU A 19 -1.33 5.15 16.18
N LEU A 20 -2.48 5.82 15.96
CA LEU A 20 -2.57 6.82 14.89
C LEU A 20 -1.66 8.03 15.17
N GLN A 21 -1.56 8.47 16.43
CA GLN A 21 -0.67 9.55 16.82
C GLN A 21 0.80 9.17 16.56
N LEU A 22 1.19 7.95 16.91
CA LEU A 22 2.53 7.43 16.61
C LEU A 22 2.79 7.40 15.10
N VAL A 23 1.83 6.95 14.30
CA VAL A 23 1.93 6.92 12.83
C VAL A 23 2.08 8.33 12.26
N LEU A 24 1.33 9.30 12.76
CA LEU A 24 1.46 10.70 12.33
C LEU A 24 2.83 11.28 12.70
N VAL A 25 3.31 11.06 13.92
CA VAL A 25 4.63 11.53 14.37
C VAL A 25 5.74 10.90 13.54
N MET A 26 5.69 9.57 13.34
CA MET A 26 6.67 8.86 12.51
C MET A 26 6.58 9.26 11.04
N GLY A 27 5.37 9.54 10.53
CA GLY A 27 5.16 10.06 9.19
C GLY A 27 5.79 11.43 8.97
N ILE A 28 5.65 12.34 9.95
CA ILE A 28 6.31 13.65 9.93
C ILE A 28 7.83 13.46 9.98
N ALA A 29 8.34 12.59 10.85
CA ALA A 29 9.77 12.29 10.94
C ALA A 29 10.30 11.72 9.60
N PHE A 30 9.55 10.82 8.96
CA PHE A 30 9.88 10.28 7.64
C PHE A 30 9.94 11.37 6.57
N VAL A 31 8.94 12.25 6.50
CA VAL A 31 8.93 13.37 5.54
C VAL A 31 10.08 14.34 5.81
N ALA A 32 10.41 14.62 7.06
CA ALA A 32 11.54 15.47 7.43
C ALA A 32 12.88 14.86 7.00
N LEU A 33 13.08 13.55 7.26
CA LEU A 33 14.28 12.82 6.81
C LEU A 33 14.39 12.82 5.29
N PHE A 34 13.29 12.58 4.59
CA PHE A 34 13.23 12.68 3.13
C PHE A 34 13.60 14.08 2.65
N ALA A 35 13.05 15.14 3.26
CA ALA A 35 13.34 16.52 2.89
C ALA A 35 14.82 16.89 3.07
N VAL A 36 15.44 16.47 4.18
CA VAL A 36 16.87 16.68 4.40
C VAL A 36 17.70 15.93 3.36
N GLY A 37 17.42 14.65 3.13
CA GLY A 37 18.14 13.86 2.11
C GLY A 37 17.99 14.44 0.70
N TYR A 38 16.78 14.80 0.32
CA TYR A 38 16.48 15.42 -0.97
C TYR A 38 17.21 16.76 -1.14
N PHE A 39 17.24 17.60 -0.10
CA PHE A 39 17.93 18.89 -0.13
C PHE A 39 19.45 18.73 -0.30
N LEU A 40 20.07 17.81 0.44
CA LEU A 40 21.51 17.59 0.40
C LEU A 40 21.96 17.11 -0.99
N ILE A 41 21.30 16.09 -1.53
CA ILE A 41 21.66 15.51 -2.85
C ILE A 41 21.40 16.52 -3.98
N HIS A 42 20.31 17.27 -3.90
CA HIS A 42 20.00 18.30 -4.90
C HIS A 42 20.95 19.50 -4.85
N LYS A 43 21.52 19.82 -3.68
CA LYS A 43 22.53 20.88 -3.54
C LYS A 43 23.81 20.51 -4.28
N GLU A 44 24.27 19.26 -4.17
CA GLU A 44 25.45 18.76 -4.87
C GLU A 44 25.23 18.67 -6.39
N SER A 45 24.01 18.30 -6.81
CA SER A 45 23.62 18.22 -8.22
C SER A 45 23.47 19.57 -8.94
N ARG A 46 23.72 20.71 -8.27
CA ARG A 46 23.65 22.04 -8.90
C ARG A 46 24.72 22.29 -9.95
N MET A 47 25.79 21.50 -9.95
CA MET A 47 26.85 21.59 -10.96
C MET A 47 26.61 20.71 -12.19
N SER A 48 25.53 19.91 -12.19
CA SER A 48 25.18 18.99 -13.28
C SER A 48 24.31 19.64 -14.35
N VAL A 49 24.25 19.01 -15.53
CA VAL A 49 23.41 19.46 -16.66
C VAL A 49 21.93 19.44 -16.25
N VAL A 50 21.12 20.36 -16.78
CA VAL A 50 19.68 20.49 -16.44
C VAL A 50 18.92 19.16 -16.59
N GLY A 51 19.25 18.35 -17.60
CA GLY A 51 18.69 17.01 -17.81
C GLY A 51 18.96 16.10 -16.61
N GLU A 52 20.22 15.87 -16.26
CA GLU A 52 20.67 15.00 -15.15
C GLU A 52 20.02 15.39 -13.81
N ARG A 53 19.80 16.68 -13.59
CA ARG A 53 19.16 17.20 -12.37
C ARG A 53 17.69 16.79 -12.26
N LEU A 54 16.96 16.78 -13.37
CA LEU A 54 15.56 16.32 -13.41
C LEU A 54 15.48 14.80 -13.22
N GLU A 55 16.42 14.04 -13.79
CA GLU A 55 16.48 12.58 -13.60
C GLU A 55 16.71 12.25 -12.13
N MET A 56 17.68 12.92 -11.49
CA MET A 56 17.98 12.73 -10.07
C MET A 56 16.77 13.09 -9.19
N SER A 57 16.10 14.21 -9.47
CA SER A 57 14.90 14.64 -8.76
C SER A 57 13.78 13.58 -8.86
N ASN A 58 13.59 13.01 -10.05
CA ASN A 58 12.63 11.94 -10.28
C ASN A 58 12.99 10.66 -9.50
N ILE A 59 14.26 10.22 -9.57
CA ILE A 59 14.72 9.01 -8.87
C ILE A 59 14.53 9.18 -7.36
N LEU A 60 14.93 10.31 -6.79
CA LEU A 60 14.77 10.59 -5.37
C LEU A 60 13.29 10.61 -4.96
N LEU A 61 12.42 11.26 -5.75
CA LEU A 61 10.99 11.27 -5.46
C LEU A 61 10.40 9.85 -5.50
N LEU A 62 10.76 9.05 -6.51
CA LEU A 62 10.31 7.65 -6.62
C LEU A 62 10.80 6.80 -5.44
N MET A 63 12.02 7.01 -4.95
CA MET A 63 12.53 6.35 -3.75
C MET A 63 11.70 6.71 -2.51
N GLY A 64 11.38 7.99 -2.35
CA GLY A 64 10.51 8.45 -1.25
C GLY A 64 9.11 7.85 -1.33
N LEU A 65 8.52 7.87 -2.54
CA LEU A 65 7.19 7.29 -2.80
C LEU A 65 7.19 5.77 -2.61
N TYR A 66 8.27 5.07 -2.95
CA TYR A 66 8.41 3.63 -2.70
C TYR A 66 8.45 3.33 -1.21
N ALA A 67 9.27 4.07 -0.46
CA ALA A 67 9.33 3.94 0.99
C ALA A 67 7.97 4.23 1.64
N ALA A 68 7.25 5.25 1.16
CA ALA A 68 5.90 5.55 1.60
C ALA A 68 4.91 4.42 1.28
N ASN A 69 4.99 3.82 0.09
CA ASN A 69 4.16 2.67 -0.28
C ASN A 69 4.42 1.47 0.64
N PHE A 70 5.70 1.14 0.86
CA PHE A 70 6.11 0.06 1.74
C PHE A 70 5.61 0.27 3.18
N LEU A 71 5.86 1.46 3.76
CA LEU A 71 5.39 1.81 5.10
C LEU A 71 3.86 1.81 5.19
N GLY A 72 3.18 2.27 4.14
CA GLY A 72 1.73 2.24 4.04
C GLY A 72 1.15 0.84 4.03
N VAL A 73 1.81 -0.12 3.36
CA VAL A 73 1.43 -1.54 3.40
C VAL A 73 1.66 -2.13 4.78
N VAL A 74 2.81 -1.85 5.41
CA VAL A 74 3.07 -2.29 6.80
C VAL A 74 2.02 -1.71 7.75
N LEU A 75 1.65 -0.45 7.59
CA LEU A 75 0.59 0.19 8.35
C LEU A 75 -0.77 -0.48 8.12
N ALA A 76 -1.08 -0.88 6.89
CA ALA A 76 -2.30 -1.63 6.58
C ALA A 76 -2.37 -2.92 7.41
N VAL A 77 -1.28 -3.69 7.46
CA VAL A 77 -1.18 -4.91 8.29
C VAL A 77 -1.40 -4.58 9.77
N VAL A 78 -0.62 -3.65 10.33
CA VAL A 78 -0.67 -3.33 11.76
C VAL A 78 -2.07 -2.84 12.19
N MET A 79 -2.75 -2.06 11.35
CA MET A 79 -4.08 -1.56 11.67
C MET A 79 -5.19 -2.60 11.52
N SER A 80 -5.04 -3.59 10.63
CA SER A 80 -6.11 -4.55 10.31
C SER A 80 -6.04 -5.85 11.09
N VAL A 81 -4.84 -6.25 11.54
CA VAL A 81 -4.58 -7.58 12.10
C VAL A 81 -5.47 -7.92 13.32
N ASP A 82 -5.76 -6.93 14.16
CA ASP A 82 -6.58 -7.09 15.37
C ASP A 82 -8.06 -6.74 15.17
N VAL A 83 -8.44 -6.23 14.00
CA VAL A 83 -9.78 -5.63 13.81
C VAL A 83 -10.90 -6.65 13.79
N ILE A 84 -10.65 -7.86 13.29
CA ILE A 84 -11.61 -8.98 13.37
C ILE A 84 -11.19 -9.96 14.47
N ALA A 85 -9.92 -10.35 14.50
CA ALA A 85 -9.44 -11.33 15.48
C ALA A 85 -9.57 -10.83 16.93
N GLY A 86 -9.31 -9.54 17.20
CA GLY A 86 -9.49 -8.93 18.53
C GLY A 86 -10.95 -8.79 18.94
N ASP A 87 -11.84 -8.47 17.99
CA ASP A 87 -13.29 -8.46 18.21
C ASP A 87 -13.82 -9.86 18.60
N ILE A 88 -13.29 -10.92 17.95
CA ILE A 88 -13.62 -12.31 18.29
C ILE A 88 -13.08 -12.64 19.69
N ALA A 89 -11.82 -12.33 19.97
CA ALA A 89 -11.15 -12.68 21.23
C ALA A 89 -11.75 -11.95 22.45
N SER A 90 -12.19 -10.71 22.27
CA SER A 90 -12.77 -9.89 23.34
C SER A 90 -14.25 -10.19 23.64
N GLY A 91 -14.90 -11.07 22.86
CA GLY A 91 -16.34 -11.32 22.96
C GLY A 91 -17.20 -10.12 22.52
N ALA A 92 -16.60 -9.03 21.99
CA ALA A 92 -17.30 -7.84 21.54
C ALA A 92 -18.31 -8.14 20.42
N ILE A 93 -18.09 -9.21 19.66
CA ILE A 93 -19.04 -9.65 18.64
C ILE A 93 -20.36 -10.12 19.28
N GLN A 94 -20.32 -10.79 20.45
CA GLN A 94 -21.53 -11.29 21.11
C GLN A 94 -22.41 -10.15 21.66
N THR A 95 -21.81 -9.02 22.06
CA THR A 95 -22.57 -7.84 22.49
C THR A 95 -23.15 -7.05 21.31
N LEU A 96 -22.46 -7.01 20.16
CA LEU A 96 -22.97 -6.37 18.93
C LEU A 96 -24.12 -7.14 18.26
N VAL A 97 -24.15 -8.47 18.39
CA VAL A 97 -25.15 -9.37 17.76
C VAL A 97 -26.54 -9.30 18.43
N THR A 98 -26.69 -8.61 19.55
CA THR A 98 -28.00 -8.32 20.17
C THR A 98 -28.91 -7.44 19.30
N LYS A 99 -28.36 -6.77 18.28
CA LYS A 99 -29.11 -6.04 17.26
C LYS A 99 -29.10 -6.83 15.95
N PRO A 100 -30.17 -6.81 15.13
CA PRO A 100 -30.26 -7.56 13.88
C PRO A 100 -29.30 -6.98 12.82
N LEU A 101 -28.01 -7.26 12.95
CA LEU A 101 -26.95 -6.85 12.04
C LEU A 101 -26.49 -8.07 11.26
N ARG A 102 -26.70 -8.05 9.93
CA ARG A 102 -26.15 -9.11 9.07
C ARG A 102 -24.63 -9.06 9.15
N ARG A 103 -23.98 -10.19 9.42
CA ARG A 103 -22.52 -10.33 9.64
C ARG A 103 -21.65 -9.67 8.56
N TRP A 104 -22.13 -9.60 7.32
CA TRP A 104 -21.42 -8.91 6.22
C TRP A 104 -21.29 -7.40 6.42
N HIS A 105 -22.23 -6.73 7.12
CA HIS A 105 -22.12 -5.30 7.43
C HIS A 105 -20.91 -4.99 8.31
N VAL A 106 -20.54 -5.94 9.18
CA VAL A 106 -19.41 -5.79 10.10
C VAL A 106 -18.10 -5.84 9.31
N VAL A 107 -17.92 -6.88 8.49
CA VAL A 107 -16.70 -7.08 7.69
C VAL A 107 -16.52 -5.94 6.68
N VAL A 108 -17.54 -5.65 5.88
CA VAL A 108 -17.47 -4.60 4.85
C VAL A 108 -17.35 -3.21 5.48
N GLY A 109 -18.06 -2.96 6.58
CA GLY A 109 -17.95 -1.71 7.32
C GLY A 109 -16.54 -1.47 7.87
N LYS A 110 -15.95 -2.47 8.52
CA LYS A 110 -14.57 -2.40 9.03
C LYS A 110 -13.57 -2.21 7.89
N TRP A 111 -13.72 -2.95 6.79
CA TRP A 111 -12.90 -2.78 5.60
C TRP A 111 -12.96 -1.35 5.06
N LEU A 112 -14.16 -0.79 4.89
CA LEU A 112 -14.34 0.59 4.40
C LEU A 112 -13.76 1.65 5.35
N GLY A 113 -13.92 1.47 6.65
CA GLY A 113 -13.37 2.39 7.66
C GLY A 113 -11.84 2.45 7.62
N LEU A 114 -11.19 1.28 7.53
CA LEU A 114 -9.73 1.20 7.40
C LEU A 114 -9.23 1.63 6.02
N ALA A 115 -9.96 1.28 4.96
CA ALA A 115 -9.65 1.69 3.59
C ALA A 115 -9.62 3.22 3.46
N ALA A 116 -10.62 3.91 4.03
CA ALA A 116 -10.68 5.37 4.04
C ALA A 116 -9.49 5.97 4.82
N LEU A 117 -9.16 5.41 5.99
CA LEU A 117 -8.04 5.90 6.81
C LEU A 117 -6.70 5.73 6.07
N LEU A 118 -6.43 4.55 5.51
CA LEU A 118 -5.23 4.28 4.71
C LEU A 118 -5.13 5.21 3.51
N SER A 119 -6.25 5.41 2.79
CA SER A 119 -6.30 6.32 1.64
C SER A 119 -5.93 7.75 2.01
N ILE A 120 -6.46 8.25 3.14
CA ILE A 120 -6.15 9.60 3.65
C ILE A 120 -4.67 9.70 4.02
N ILE A 121 -4.15 8.77 4.83
CA ILE A 121 -2.75 8.78 5.28
C ILE A 121 -1.82 8.73 4.07
N MET A 122 -2.10 7.84 3.10
CA MET A 122 -1.26 7.67 1.94
C MET A 122 -1.26 8.90 1.03
N THR A 123 -2.42 9.52 0.84
CA THR A 123 -2.53 10.77 0.08
C THR A 123 -1.77 11.91 0.77
N LEU A 124 -1.88 12.03 2.10
CA LEU A 124 -1.18 13.05 2.87
C LEU A 124 0.35 12.90 2.81
N VAL A 125 0.86 11.67 2.99
CA VAL A 125 2.30 11.40 2.93
C VAL A 125 2.83 11.63 1.52
N SER A 126 2.15 11.10 0.50
CA SER A 126 2.57 11.26 -0.90
C SER A 126 2.55 12.73 -1.34
N ALA A 127 1.50 13.48 -0.97
CA ALA A 127 1.41 14.91 -1.22
C ALA A 127 2.54 15.69 -0.52
N SER A 128 2.90 15.31 0.70
CA SER A 128 4.01 15.94 1.44
C SER A 128 5.36 15.70 0.76
N LEU A 129 5.63 14.47 0.28
CA LEU A 129 6.85 14.16 -0.46
C LEU A 129 6.96 14.94 -1.77
N VAL A 130 5.85 15.05 -2.51
CA VAL A 130 5.80 15.85 -3.75
C VAL A 130 5.97 17.32 -3.46
N LEU A 131 5.36 17.83 -2.38
CA LEU A 131 5.52 19.23 -1.97
C LEU A 131 6.99 19.55 -1.67
N VAL A 132 7.70 18.66 -0.97
CA VAL A 132 9.15 18.78 -0.72
C VAL A 132 9.92 18.82 -2.04
N ALA A 133 9.66 17.88 -2.96
CA ALA A 133 10.32 17.84 -4.25
C ALA A 133 10.06 19.13 -5.06
N TRP A 134 8.83 19.63 -5.05
CA TRP A 134 8.45 20.87 -5.73
C TRP A 134 9.14 22.10 -5.13
N ILE A 135 9.18 22.23 -3.80
CA ILE A 135 9.84 23.37 -3.13
C ILE A 135 11.34 23.41 -3.45
N ILE A 136 12.01 22.25 -3.46
CA ILE A 136 13.47 22.16 -3.59
C ILE A 136 13.92 22.18 -5.06
N SER A 137 13.25 21.43 -5.92
CA SER A 137 13.69 21.17 -7.29
C SER A 137 12.78 21.72 -8.38
N ARG A 138 11.59 22.23 -8.01
CA ARG A 138 10.52 22.62 -8.97
C ARG A 138 10.09 21.47 -9.88
N TYR A 139 10.38 20.24 -9.48
CA TYR A 139 9.96 19.04 -10.18
C TYR A 139 8.52 18.70 -9.80
N LEU A 140 7.69 18.41 -10.81
CA LEU A 140 6.32 17.93 -10.65
C LEU A 140 6.14 16.70 -11.56
N PRO A 141 5.65 15.56 -11.02
CA PRO A 141 5.36 14.38 -11.83
C PRO A 141 4.04 14.50 -12.61
N ASP A 142 3.97 13.89 -13.80
CA ASP A 142 2.86 14.06 -14.75
C ASP A 142 1.55 13.38 -14.31
N ASN A 143 1.58 12.15 -13.79
CA ASN A 143 0.36 11.39 -13.42
C ASN A 143 0.29 11.05 -11.93
N LEU A 144 0.51 12.05 -11.07
CA LEU A 144 0.52 11.84 -9.62
C LEU A 144 -0.78 11.24 -9.05
N PRO A 145 -2.00 11.70 -9.44
CA PRO A 145 -3.23 11.18 -8.85
C PRO A 145 -3.46 9.69 -9.15
N GLU A 146 -3.15 9.26 -10.37
CA GLU A 146 -3.24 7.85 -10.78
C GLU A 146 -2.23 6.99 -10.01
N GLY A 147 -0.99 7.49 -9.87
CA GLY A 147 0.04 6.83 -9.07
C GLY A 147 -0.38 6.64 -7.62
N ILE A 148 -0.88 7.70 -6.96
CA ILE A 148 -1.37 7.64 -5.58
C ILE A 148 -2.55 6.67 -5.47
N ALA A 149 -3.50 6.68 -6.42
CA ALA A 149 -4.64 5.77 -6.41
C ALA A 149 -4.19 4.29 -6.48
N LEU A 150 -3.17 3.98 -7.28
CA LEU A 150 -2.58 2.65 -7.35
C LEU A 150 -1.83 2.29 -6.06
N MET A 151 -1.10 3.21 -5.45
CA MET A 151 -0.46 2.97 -4.15
C MET A 151 -1.48 2.69 -3.04
N VAL A 152 -2.62 3.39 -3.06
CA VAL A 152 -3.75 3.08 -2.18
C VAL A 152 -4.29 1.68 -2.48
N LEU A 153 -4.50 1.33 -3.76
CA LEU A 153 -4.94 -0.02 -4.15
C LEU A 153 -3.98 -1.11 -3.65
N ALA A 154 -2.66 -0.88 -3.68
CA ALA A 154 -1.67 -1.80 -3.13
C ALA A 154 -1.88 -2.05 -1.63
N GLN A 155 -2.19 -1.01 -0.85
CA GLN A 155 -2.50 -1.14 0.58
C GLN A 155 -3.84 -1.85 0.81
N LEU A 156 -4.85 -1.57 -0.02
CA LEU A 156 -6.16 -2.22 0.08
C LEU A 156 -6.09 -3.72 -0.21
N LEU A 157 -5.20 -4.17 -1.10
CA LEU A 157 -4.95 -5.59 -1.33
C LEU A 157 -4.51 -6.28 -0.03
N VAL A 158 -3.50 -5.71 0.65
CA VAL A 158 -2.96 -6.27 1.89
C VAL A 158 -3.97 -6.20 3.03
N LEU A 159 -4.69 -5.07 3.15
CA LEU A 159 -5.81 -4.92 4.08
C LEU A 159 -6.85 -6.04 3.91
N THR A 160 -7.22 -6.36 2.66
CA THR A 160 -8.24 -7.36 2.36
C THR A 160 -7.78 -8.76 2.77
N VAL A 161 -6.53 -9.11 2.51
CA VAL A 161 -5.95 -10.39 2.95
C VAL A 161 -5.87 -10.48 4.47
N SER A 162 -5.49 -9.39 5.14
CA SER A 162 -5.45 -9.38 6.61
C SER A 162 -6.83 -9.48 7.26
N ILE A 163 -7.85 -8.87 6.64
CA ILE A 163 -9.23 -9.03 7.07
C ILE A 163 -9.68 -10.48 6.90
N LEU A 164 -9.39 -11.12 5.76
CA LEU A 164 -9.66 -12.54 5.54
C LEU A 164 -8.95 -13.40 6.59
N GLY A 165 -7.64 -13.23 6.79
CA GLY A 165 -6.86 -13.97 7.79
C GLY A 165 -7.41 -13.80 9.20
N GLY A 166 -7.86 -12.60 9.57
CA GLY A 166 -8.48 -12.31 10.86
C GLY A 166 -9.81 -13.03 11.11
N THR A 167 -10.45 -13.60 10.07
CA THR A 167 -11.70 -14.38 10.24
C THR A 167 -11.45 -15.81 10.72
N PHE A 168 -10.25 -16.36 10.59
CA PHE A 168 -9.92 -17.74 11.01
C PHE A 168 -8.63 -17.87 11.84
N LEU A 169 -7.71 -16.91 11.79
CA LEU A 169 -6.50 -16.85 12.62
C LEU A 169 -6.73 -15.98 13.86
N ASN A 170 -5.93 -16.21 14.91
CA ASN A 170 -5.81 -15.26 16.02
C ASN A 170 -4.99 -14.03 15.61
N THR A 171 -5.01 -12.95 16.41
CA THR A 171 -4.34 -11.68 16.08
C THR A 171 -2.86 -11.87 15.76
N LEU A 172 -2.12 -12.63 16.58
CA LEU A 172 -0.68 -12.85 16.38
C LEU A 172 -0.40 -13.63 15.08
N ALA A 173 -1.11 -14.73 14.85
CA ALA A 173 -0.94 -15.57 13.67
C ALA A 173 -1.37 -14.84 12.38
N ASN A 174 -2.43 -14.04 12.43
CA ASN A 174 -2.85 -13.21 11.31
C ASN A 174 -1.75 -12.19 10.95
N GLY A 175 -1.16 -11.54 11.95
CA GLY A 175 -0.04 -10.62 11.75
C GLY A 175 1.15 -11.28 11.08
N ILE A 176 1.60 -12.42 11.61
CA ILE A 176 2.72 -13.18 11.05
C ILE A 176 2.40 -13.63 9.61
N PHE A 177 1.21 -14.19 9.37
CA PHE A 177 0.81 -14.69 8.06
C PHE A 177 0.85 -13.60 6.99
N VAL A 178 0.19 -12.46 7.23
CA VAL A 178 0.12 -11.37 6.25
C VAL A 178 1.48 -10.73 6.04
N PHE A 179 2.26 -10.55 7.10
CA PHE A 179 3.59 -9.96 7.01
C PHE A 179 4.56 -10.86 6.22
N MET A 180 4.56 -12.17 6.48
CA MET A 180 5.37 -13.13 5.73
C MET A 180 4.93 -13.23 4.27
N LEU A 181 3.62 -13.23 4.01
CA LEU A 181 3.08 -13.23 2.65
C LEU A 181 3.53 -11.98 1.87
N TYR A 182 3.42 -10.81 2.48
CA TYR A 182 3.93 -9.58 1.89
C TYR A 182 5.44 -9.62 1.68
N GLY A 183 6.21 -10.17 2.63
CA GLY A 183 7.66 -10.36 2.49
C GLY A 183 8.04 -11.23 1.29
N LEU A 184 7.33 -12.33 1.06
CA LEU A 184 7.53 -13.19 -0.11
C LEU A 184 7.25 -12.44 -1.42
N VAL A 185 6.18 -11.66 -1.45
CA VAL A 185 5.76 -10.88 -2.63
C VAL A 185 6.73 -9.73 -2.90
N PHE A 186 7.17 -9.04 -1.86
CA PHE A 186 8.21 -8.01 -1.91
C PHE A 186 9.50 -8.54 -2.53
N ILE A 187 9.98 -9.68 -2.05
CA ILE A 187 11.18 -10.33 -2.60
C ILE A 187 10.92 -10.75 -4.06
N GLY A 188 9.76 -11.33 -4.36
CA GLY A 188 9.37 -11.70 -5.73
C GLY A 188 9.38 -10.51 -6.70
N GLY A 189 8.92 -9.34 -6.27
CA GLY A 189 8.93 -8.11 -7.06
C GLY A 189 10.35 -7.59 -7.36
N TRP A 190 11.28 -7.71 -6.41
CA TRP A 190 12.69 -7.39 -6.64
C TRP A 190 13.40 -8.42 -7.52
N ILE A 191 13.13 -9.71 -7.32
CA ILE A 191 13.64 -10.78 -8.20
C ILE A 191 13.21 -10.50 -9.64
N GLU A 192 11.94 -10.14 -9.88
CA GLU A 192 11.44 -9.81 -11.22
C GLU A 192 12.24 -8.67 -11.87
N GLN A 193 12.46 -7.57 -11.14
CA GLN A 193 13.16 -6.40 -11.66
C GLN A 193 14.65 -6.67 -11.91
N ILE A 194 15.34 -7.31 -10.96
CA ILE A 194 16.76 -7.64 -11.09
C ILE A 194 16.96 -8.66 -12.22
N ALA A 195 16.08 -9.66 -12.32
CA ALA A 195 16.13 -10.65 -13.38
C ALA A 195 15.86 -10.04 -14.76
N ALA A 196 14.89 -9.12 -14.86
CA ALA A 196 14.62 -8.39 -16.10
C ALA A 196 15.84 -7.55 -16.53
N PHE A 197 16.52 -6.91 -15.58
CA PHE A 197 17.76 -6.19 -15.86
C PHE A 197 18.90 -7.12 -16.31
N ALA A 198 19.02 -8.29 -15.69
CA ALA A 198 20.04 -9.29 -16.03
C ALA A 198 19.71 -10.11 -17.29
N GLY A 199 18.56 -9.89 -17.94
CA GLY A 199 18.11 -10.68 -19.10
C GLY A 199 17.73 -12.12 -18.77
N ASN A 200 17.48 -12.46 -17.50
CA ASN A 200 17.15 -13.82 -17.06
C ASN A 200 15.64 -14.06 -17.03
N GLN A 201 15.09 -14.57 -18.14
CA GLN A 201 13.65 -14.80 -18.29
C GLN A 201 13.06 -15.78 -17.26
N ALA A 202 13.79 -16.82 -16.87
CA ALA A 202 13.30 -17.79 -15.90
C ALA A 202 13.05 -17.15 -14.53
N ALA A 203 14.00 -16.33 -14.06
CA ALA A 203 13.85 -15.61 -12.80
C ALA A 203 12.78 -14.49 -12.90
N THR A 204 12.64 -13.82 -14.05
CA THR A 204 11.53 -12.88 -14.29
C THR A 204 10.17 -13.57 -14.18
N ASN A 205 10.00 -14.74 -14.80
CA ASN A 205 8.76 -15.51 -14.75
C ASN A 205 8.39 -15.96 -13.32
N ILE A 206 9.39 -16.33 -12.51
CA ILE A 206 9.17 -16.65 -11.08
C ILE A 206 8.64 -15.42 -10.33
N GLY A 207 9.24 -14.25 -10.55
CA GLY A 207 8.76 -13.00 -9.94
C GLY A 207 7.33 -12.63 -10.35
N ILE A 208 6.99 -12.84 -11.63
CA ILE A 208 5.63 -12.65 -12.14
C ILE A 208 4.65 -13.64 -11.48
N LEU A 209 5.03 -14.91 -11.35
CA LEU A 209 4.20 -15.94 -10.70
C LEU A 209 3.88 -15.57 -9.23
N ILE A 210 4.88 -15.11 -8.49
CA ILE A 210 4.70 -14.65 -7.10
C ILE A 210 3.74 -13.45 -7.05
N SER A 211 3.82 -12.54 -8.02
CA SER A 211 2.95 -11.36 -8.09
C SER A 211 1.46 -11.70 -8.27
N PHE A 212 1.10 -12.89 -8.74
CA PHE A 212 -0.32 -13.32 -8.78
C PHE A 212 -0.89 -13.63 -7.40
N VAL A 213 -0.06 -14.05 -6.44
CA VAL A 213 -0.52 -14.41 -5.09
C VAL A 213 -1.05 -13.20 -4.35
N LEU A 214 -0.33 -12.08 -4.43
CA LEU A 214 -0.72 -10.79 -3.89
C LEU A 214 -0.17 -9.69 -4.81
N PRO A 215 -1.00 -9.02 -5.62
CA PRO A 215 -0.51 -8.12 -6.66
C PRO A 215 -0.04 -6.74 -6.14
N SER A 216 0.27 -6.58 -4.84
CA SER A 216 0.63 -5.28 -4.25
C SER A 216 1.89 -4.68 -4.88
N GLU A 217 2.92 -5.50 -5.10
CA GLU A 217 4.18 -5.04 -5.71
C GLU A 217 4.06 -4.76 -7.20
N ALA A 218 3.26 -5.55 -7.92
CA ALA A 218 2.96 -5.29 -9.33
C ALA A 218 2.20 -3.96 -9.50
N ILE A 219 1.26 -3.67 -8.60
CA ILE A 219 0.55 -2.40 -8.59
C ILE A 219 1.48 -1.23 -8.27
N TRP A 220 2.46 -1.39 -7.36
CA TRP A 220 3.49 -0.38 -7.13
C TRP A 220 4.32 -0.11 -8.39
N ARG A 221 4.81 -1.15 -9.08
CA ARG A 221 5.56 -0.98 -10.33
C ARG A 221 4.73 -0.26 -11.41
N ARG A 222 3.43 -0.59 -11.51
CA ARG A 222 2.51 0.15 -12.38
C ARG A 222 2.43 1.63 -11.99
N ALA A 223 2.35 1.93 -10.68
CA ALA A 223 2.31 3.29 -10.18
C ALA A 223 3.59 4.07 -10.49
N SER A 224 4.77 3.48 -10.24
CA SER A 224 6.06 4.13 -10.52
C SER A 224 6.23 4.42 -12.01
N TYR A 225 5.80 3.51 -12.89
CA TYR A 225 5.77 3.74 -14.33
C TYR A 225 4.92 4.96 -14.70
N LEU A 226 3.71 5.10 -14.13
CA LEU A 226 2.82 6.22 -14.43
C LEU A 226 3.31 7.56 -13.87
N ILE A 227 3.94 7.56 -12.69
CA ILE A 227 4.47 8.77 -12.05
C ILE A 227 5.66 9.34 -12.84
N GLN A 228 6.43 8.50 -13.52
CA GLN A 228 7.60 8.92 -14.29
C GLN A 228 7.24 9.79 -15.51
N PRO A 229 8.02 10.83 -15.84
CA PRO A 229 7.88 11.59 -17.07
C PRO A 229 8.16 10.74 -18.31
N LEU A 230 7.48 11.03 -19.42
CA LEU A 230 7.56 10.23 -20.64
C LEU A 230 8.99 10.08 -21.19
N TYR A 231 9.81 11.13 -21.11
CA TYR A 231 11.19 11.11 -21.61
C TYR A 231 12.11 10.20 -20.77
N LEU A 232 11.89 10.10 -19.45
CA LEU A 232 12.68 9.22 -18.58
C LEU A 232 12.30 7.75 -18.74
N ARG A 233 11.03 7.46 -19.05
CA ARG A 233 10.57 6.10 -19.34
C ARG A 233 11.30 5.47 -20.53
N GLN A 234 11.74 6.29 -21.49
CA GLN A 234 12.43 5.82 -22.70
C GLN A 234 13.91 5.52 -22.46
N LEU A 235 14.52 6.14 -21.44
CA LEU A 235 15.94 6.01 -21.16
C LEU A 235 16.26 4.72 -20.39
N ASN A 236 15.29 4.11 -19.69
CA ASN A 236 15.47 2.89 -18.89
C ASN A 236 16.62 2.97 -17.86
N VAL A 237 16.96 4.19 -17.40
CA VAL A 237 18.08 4.42 -16.48
C VAL A 237 17.59 4.58 -15.05
N GLY A 238 18.02 3.67 -14.17
CA GLY A 238 17.85 3.79 -12.72
C GLY A 238 17.13 2.59 -12.07
N PRO A 239 17.39 2.34 -10.77
CA PRO A 239 16.94 1.13 -10.07
C PRO A 239 15.43 1.04 -9.82
N PHE A 240 14.70 2.14 -10.04
CA PHE A 240 13.23 2.22 -9.90
C PHE A 240 12.52 2.39 -11.24
N VAL A 241 13.24 2.26 -12.36
CA VAL A 241 12.63 2.21 -13.69
C VAL A 241 12.14 0.80 -13.96
N THR A 242 10.88 0.68 -14.35
CA THR A 242 10.23 -0.62 -14.53
C THR A 242 10.50 -1.16 -15.92
N LEU A 243 11.38 -2.15 -16.01
CA LEU A 243 11.67 -2.87 -17.26
C LEU A 243 10.54 -3.84 -17.64
N SER A 244 9.92 -4.49 -16.65
CA SER A 244 8.68 -5.25 -16.79
C SER A 244 7.50 -4.40 -16.36
N THR A 245 6.94 -3.61 -17.28
CA THR A 245 5.76 -2.79 -16.97
C THR A 245 4.52 -3.67 -16.82
N PRO A 246 3.87 -3.71 -15.64
CA PRO A 246 2.64 -4.47 -15.49
C PRO A 246 1.55 -3.85 -16.37
N SER A 247 0.77 -4.69 -17.03
CA SER A 247 -0.27 -4.24 -17.95
C SER A 247 -1.42 -3.54 -17.19
N PRO A 248 -2.26 -2.72 -17.86
CA PRO A 248 -3.50 -2.22 -17.28
C PRO A 248 -4.41 -3.35 -16.75
N ALA A 249 -4.32 -4.56 -17.32
CA ALA A 249 -5.09 -5.71 -16.86
C ALA A 249 -4.73 -6.13 -15.42
N THR A 250 -3.51 -5.82 -14.94
CA THR A 250 -3.13 -6.05 -13.55
C THR A 250 -4.00 -5.25 -12.58
N VAL A 251 -4.43 -4.04 -12.95
CA VAL A 251 -5.32 -3.22 -12.12
C VAL A 251 -6.70 -3.87 -12.01
N VAL A 252 -7.24 -4.36 -13.13
CA VAL A 252 -8.52 -5.08 -13.16
C VAL A 252 -8.43 -6.36 -12.33
N TYR A 253 -7.33 -7.11 -12.47
CA TYR A 253 -7.06 -8.29 -11.66
C TYR A 253 -7.01 -7.96 -10.17
N SER A 254 -6.34 -6.89 -9.75
CA SER A 254 -6.28 -6.46 -8.35
C SER A 254 -7.64 -6.07 -7.78
N LEU A 255 -8.49 -5.39 -8.56
CA LEU A 255 -9.85 -5.06 -8.14
C LEU A 255 -10.71 -6.33 -7.99
N PHE A 256 -10.60 -7.26 -8.93
CA PHE A 256 -11.26 -8.56 -8.85
C PHE A 256 -10.78 -9.37 -7.65
N TYR A 257 -9.47 -9.36 -7.40
CA TYR A 257 -8.84 -10.00 -6.24
C TYR A 257 -9.43 -9.47 -4.94
N ILE A 258 -9.55 -8.14 -4.77
CA ILE A 258 -10.20 -7.53 -3.59
C ILE A 258 -11.64 -8.04 -3.44
N ALA A 259 -12.43 -8.02 -4.53
CA ALA A 259 -13.82 -8.45 -4.49
C ALA A 259 -13.96 -9.93 -4.05
N VAL A 260 -13.15 -10.81 -4.62
CA VAL A 260 -13.16 -12.25 -4.31
C VAL A 260 -12.68 -12.52 -2.89
N VAL A 261 -11.56 -11.94 -2.47
CA VAL A 261 -10.99 -12.16 -1.12
C VAL A 261 -11.91 -11.57 -0.04
N LEU A 262 -12.52 -10.41 -0.29
CA LEU A 262 -13.50 -9.82 0.63
C LEU A 262 -14.78 -10.66 0.71
N ALA A 263 -15.26 -11.21 -0.42
CA ALA A 263 -16.40 -12.12 -0.44
C ALA A 263 -16.08 -13.41 0.34
N MET A 264 -14.89 -13.98 0.18
CA MET A 264 -14.42 -15.12 0.98
C MET A 264 -14.39 -14.77 2.47
N ALA A 265 -13.89 -13.59 2.85
CA ALA A 265 -13.88 -13.17 4.25
C ALA A 265 -15.30 -13.11 4.84
N VAL A 266 -16.27 -12.59 4.07
CA VAL A 266 -17.68 -12.56 4.48
C VAL A 266 -18.24 -13.98 4.65
N VAL A 267 -18.00 -14.89 3.71
CA VAL A 267 -18.51 -16.28 3.76
C VAL A 267 -17.90 -17.05 4.93
N VAL A 268 -16.59 -16.95 5.14
CA VAL A 268 -15.90 -17.63 6.25
C VAL A 268 -16.40 -17.10 7.60
N PHE A 269 -16.53 -15.78 7.74
CA PHE A 269 -17.05 -15.16 8.96
C PHE A 269 -18.53 -15.51 9.24
N GLN A 270 -19.33 -15.77 8.20
CA GLN A 270 -20.72 -16.21 8.35
C GLN A 270 -20.83 -17.66 8.85
N ARG A 271 -19.94 -18.54 8.42
CA ARG A 271 -19.96 -19.97 8.78
C ARG A 271 -19.34 -20.27 10.14
N ARG A 272 -18.63 -19.31 10.74
CA ARG A 272 -17.97 -19.50 12.03
C ARG A 272 -19.01 -19.46 13.16
N ASP A 273 -19.05 -20.52 13.95
CA ASP A 273 -19.81 -20.52 15.22
C ASP A 273 -19.10 -19.58 16.20
N LEU A 274 -19.85 -18.58 16.68
CA LEU A 274 -19.39 -17.48 17.54
C LEU A 274 -20.12 -17.54 18.88
#